data_AF-A0A4Y8V5V3-F1
#
_entry.id   AF-A0A4Y8V5V3-F1
#
_cell.length_a   1.000
_cell.length_b   1.000
_cell.length_c   1.000
_cell.angle_alpha   90.00
_cell.angle_beta   90.00
_cell.angle_gamma   90.00
#
_symmetry.space_group_name_H-M   'P 1'
#
loop_
_entity.id
_entity.type
_entity.pdbx_description
1 polymer ?
#
loop_
_entity_poly.entity_id
_entity_poly.type
_entity_poly.pdbx_seq_one_letter_code
_entity_poly.pdbx_strand_id
1 'polypeptide(L)' 'MKRHSLQGTNLSAGQRRTLEFQERCKAAFLNPVLTLSVEETLKKVDQLKEQGVKPEKMWSIDYQSHGTVSVAEWMGY' A
#
# COMPACT_ATOMS: atom_id res chain seq x y z
N MET A 1 46.98 -13.68 18.60
CA MET A 1 46.24 -13.61 17.33
C MET A 1 45.02 -14.52 17.43
N LYS A 2 43.80 -13.99 17.53
CA LYS A 2 42.57 -14.79 17.71
C LYS A 2 42.15 -15.37 16.35
N ARG A 3 42.02 -16.69 16.26
CA ARG A 3 41.49 -17.39 15.07
C ARG A 3 39.98 -17.26 15.06
N HIS A 4 39.44 -16.47 14.13
CA HIS A 4 38.01 -16.45 13.86
C HIS A 4 37.69 -17.54 12.82
N SER A 5 36.67 -18.36 13.12
CA SER A 5 36.15 -19.35 12.19
C SER A 5 35.41 -18.65 11.04
N LEU A 6 35.74 -19.00 9.79
CA LEU A 6 35.01 -18.59 8.57
C LEU A 6 33.81 -19.52 8.27
N GLN A 7 33.46 -20.42 9.19
CA GLN A 7 32.32 -21.34 9.02
C GLN A 7 31.02 -20.55 9.12
N GLY A 8 30.55 -20.07 7.98
CA GLY A 8 29.37 -19.21 7.86
C GLY A 8 29.44 -18.21 6.71
N THR A 9 30.58 -18.09 6.01
CA THR A 9 30.72 -17.22 4.84
C THR A 9 29.97 -17.73 3.60
N ASN A 10 29.55 -18.99 3.60
CA ASN A 10 28.83 -19.60 2.50
C ASN A 10 27.33 -19.67 2.82
N LEU A 11 26.51 -19.14 1.91
CA LEU A 11 25.06 -19.29 1.97
C LEU A 11 24.70 -20.78 1.99
N SER A 12 23.84 -21.17 2.94
CA SER A 12 23.25 -22.51 2.97
C SER A 12 22.40 -22.75 1.72
N ALA A 13 22.12 -24.00 1.38
CA ALA A 13 21.28 -24.32 0.22
C ALA A 13 19.89 -23.66 0.29
N GLY A 14 19.32 -23.53 1.49
CA GLY A 14 18.06 -22.82 1.71
C GLY A 14 18.20 -21.31 1.47
N GLN A 15 19.24 -20.69 2.03
CA GLN A 15 19.50 -19.27 1.84
C GLN A 15 19.74 -18.91 0.36
N ARG A 16 20.41 -19.79 -0.41
CA ARG A 16 20.58 -19.62 -1.86
C ARG A 16 19.25 -19.62 -2.61
N ARG A 17 18.36 -20.57 -2.30
CA ARG A 17 17.02 -20.63 -2.91
C ARG A 17 16.19 -19.39 -2.59
N THR A 18 16.24 -18.90 -1.35
CA THR A 18 15.56 -17.67 -0.96
C THR A 18 16.10 -16.47 -1.73
N LEU A 19 17.43 -16.37 -1.90
CA LEU A 19 18.07 -15.30 -2.63
C LEU A 19 17.71 -15.35 -4.12
N GLU A 20 17.76 -16.52 -4.76
CA GLU A 20 17.32 -16.72 -6.15
C GLU A 20 15.84 -16.35 -6.35
N PHE A 21 14.98 -16.71 -5.40
CA PHE A 21 13.57 -16.32 -5.43
C PHE A 21 13.41 -14.79 -5.34
N GLN A 22 14.13 -14.15 -4.42
CA GLN A 22 14.10 -12.69 -4.28
C GLN A 22 14.59 -11.97 -5.54
N GLU A 23 15.67 -12.43 -6.17
CA GLU A 23 16.18 -11.83 -7.42
C GLU A 23 15.17 -11.98 -8.58
N ARG A 24 14.52 -13.13 -8.70
CA ARG A 24 13.45 -13.33 -9.69
C ARG A 24 12.23 -12.45 -9.42
N CYS A 25 11.83 -12.31 -8.16
CA CYS A 25 10.72 -11.45 -7.76
C CYS A 25 11.05 -9.97 -7.96
N LYS A 26 12.28 -9.52 -7.69
CA LYS A 26 12.72 -8.13 -7.96
C LYS A 26 12.54 -7.78 -9.44
N ALA A 27 12.91 -8.66 -10.36
CA ALA A 27 12.69 -8.43 -11.79
C ALA A 27 11.19 -8.31 -12.14
N ALA A 28 10.32 -9.07 -11.48
CA ALA A 28 8.87 -8.96 -11.66
C ALA A 28 8.27 -7.69 -11.00
N PHE A 29 8.84 -7.24 -9.88
CA PHE A 29 8.38 -6.05 -9.14
C PHE A 29 8.89 -4.74 -9.74
N LEU A 30 10.11 -4.76 -10.31
CA LEU A 30 10.68 -3.68 -11.13
C LEU A 30 10.16 -3.75 -12.57
N ASN A 31 8.89 -4.14 -12.75
CA ASN A 31 8.28 -4.10 -14.06
C ASN A 31 8.12 -2.62 -14.47
N PRO A 32 8.84 -2.14 -15.50
CA PRO A 32 8.79 -0.74 -15.91
C PRO A 32 7.37 -0.31 -16.27
N VAL A 33 6.51 -1.24 -16.68
CA VAL A 33 5.10 -0.98 -16.97
C VAL A 33 4.33 -0.58 -15.72
N LEU A 34 4.60 -1.22 -14.57
CA LEU A 34 3.95 -0.87 -13.31
C LEU A 34 4.38 0.53 -12.87
N THR A 35 5.67 0.84 -12.93
CA THR A 35 6.18 2.18 -12.57
C THR A 35 5.57 3.27 -13.46
N LEU A 36 5.56 3.06 -14.78
CA LEU A 36 4.95 4.01 -15.72
C LEU A 36 3.45 4.19 -15.45
N SER A 37 2.71 3.10 -15.21
CA SER A 37 1.27 3.16 -14.93
C SER A 37 0.96 3.93 -13.65
N VAL A 38 1.78 3.80 -12.61
CA VAL A 38 1.63 4.52 -11.35
C VAL A 38 1.91 6.00 -11.56
N GLU A 39 3.00 6.35 -12.25
CA GLU A 39 3.33 7.75 -12.54
C GLU A 39 2.26 8.44 -13.39
N GLU A 40 1.76 7.77 -14.42
CA GLU A 40 0.67 8.30 -15.26
C GLU A 40 -0.62 8.49 -14.45
N THR A 41 -0.94 7.56 -13.55
CA THR A 41 -2.13 7.63 -12.71
C THR A 41 -2.02 8.79 -11.71
N LEU A 42 -0.87 8.95 -11.07
CA LEU A 42 -0.63 10.06 -10.14
C LEU A 42 -0.73 11.41 -10.86
N LYS A 43 -0.14 11.55 -12.05
CA LYS A 43 -0.26 12.78 -12.86
C LYS A 43 -1.72 13.11 -13.19
N LYS A 44 -2.53 12.12 -13.58
CA LYS A 44 -3.96 12.32 -13.85
C LYS A 44 -4.72 12.74 -12.59
N VAL A 45 -4.43 12.14 -11.45
CA VAL A 45 -5.04 12.51 -10.15
C VAL A 45 -4.69 13.95 -9.78
N ASP A 46 -3.44 14.38 -9.96
CA ASP A 46 -3.03 15.74 -9.62
C ASP A 46 -3.65 16.77 -10.57
N GLN A 47 -3.76 16.47 -11.87
CA GLN A 47 -4.52 17.31 -12.81
C GLN A 47 -5.99 17.46 -12.42
N LEU A 48 -6.64 16.39 -11.97
CA LEU A 48 -8.02 16.43 -11.50
C LEU A 48 -8.18 17.25 -10.21
N LYS A 49 -7.19 17.20 -9.29
CA LYS A 49 -7.16 18.05 -8.09
C LYS A 49 -7.03 19.52 -8.44
N GLU A 50 -6.11 19.87 -9.36
CA GLU A 50 -5.86 21.25 -9.80
C GLU A 50 -7.08 21.86 -10.50
N GLN A 51 -7.82 21.06 -11.26
CA GLN A 51 -9.06 21.47 -11.91
C GLN A 51 -10.23 21.69 -10.93
N GLY A 52 -10.04 21.38 -9.63
CA GLY A 52 -11.06 21.60 -8.59
C GLY A 52 -12.32 20.75 -8.79
N VAL A 53 -12.28 19.77 -9.69
CA VAL A 53 -13.39 18.85 -9.95
C VAL A 53 -13.46 17.92 -8.75
N LYS A 54 -14.31 18.26 -7.77
CA LYS A 54 -14.74 17.29 -6.76
C LYS A 54 -15.24 16.07 -7.54
N PRO A 55 -14.71 14.85 -7.31
CA PRO A 55 -15.32 13.67 -7.87
C PRO A 55 -16.79 13.69 -7.46
N GLU A 56 -17.70 13.42 -8.40
CA GLU A 56 -19.13 13.35 -8.14
C GLU A 56 -19.37 12.34 -7.01
N LYS A 57 -19.43 12.86 -5.78
CA LYS A 57 -19.80 12.20 -4.53
C LYS A 57 -19.32 10.74 -4.45
N MET A 58 -18.01 10.52 -4.29
CA MET A 58 -17.40 9.18 -4.12
C MET A 58 -18.04 8.35 -2.99
N TRP A 59 -18.65 9.00 -2.01
CA TRP A 59 -19.34 8.34 -0.91
C TRP A 59 -20.71 9.03 -0.69
N SER A 60 -21.79 8.31 -0.96
CA SER A 60 -23.13 8.65 -0.48
C SER A 60 -23.40 7.93 0.84
N ILE A 61 -24.02 8.63 1.78
CA ILE A 61 -24.63 7.97 2.94
C ILE A 61 -25.90 7.31 2.40
N ASP A 62 -25.85 6.01 2.14
CA ASP A 62 -27.01 5.26 1.64
C ASP A 62 -28.03 4.99 2.75
N TYR A 63 -27.57 4.90 3.99
CA TYR A 63 -28.42 4.70 5.15
C TYR A 63 -27.77 5.24 6.43
N GLN A 64 -28.52 5.99 7.21
CA GLN A 64 -28.13 6.46 8.53
C GLN A 64 -29.20 6.00 9.51
N SER A 65 -28.87 5.01 10.35
CA SER A 65 -29.69 4.69 11.52
C SER A 65 -29.17 5.46 12.73
N HIS A 66 -30.09 6.15 13.39
CA HIS A 66 -29.87 6.57 14.77
C HIS A 66 -30.14 5.35 15.65
N GLY A 67 -29.22 5.04 16.56
CA GLY A 67 -29.38 3.95 17.53
C GLY A 67 -30.50 4.25 18.54
N THR A 68 -30.42 3.64 19.72
CA THR A 68 -31.36 3.98 20.81
C THR A 68 -31.13 5.42 21.24
N VAL A 69 -32.15 6.27 21.05
CA VAL A 69 -32.13 7.69 21.42
C VAL A 69 -31.87 7.81 22.91
N SER A 70 -30.84 8.58 23.29
CA SER A 70 -30.60 8.88 24.70
C SER A 70 -31.69 9.85 25.23
N VAL A 71 -32.00 9.81 26.53
CA VAL A 71 -32.98 10.75 27.11
C VAL A 71 -32.59 12.21 26.88
N ALA A 72 -31.29 12.51 26.85
CA ALA A 72 -30.78 13.85 26.57
C ALA A 72 -31.12 14.29 25.13
N GLU A 73 -30.87 13.41 24.16
CA GLU A 73 -31.12 13.65 22.74
C GLU A 73 -32.63 13.75 22.44
N TRP A 74 -33.49 13.01 23.15
CA TRP A 74 -34.95 13.16 23.09
C TRP A 74 -35.43 14.52 23.63
N MET A 75 -34.75 15.04 24.66
CA MET A 75 -35.03 16.35 25.26
C MET A 75 -34.40 17.52 24.47
N GLY A 76 -33.71 17.23 23.36
CA GLY A 76 -33.12 18.23 22.46
C GLY A 76 -31.80 18.84 22.95
N TYR A 77 -31.06 18.15 23.82
CA TYR A 77 -29.72 18.51 24.30
C TYR A 77 -28.60 17.83 23.52
#